data_AF-A0A955YB91-F1
#
_entry.id   AF-A0A955YB91-F1
#
_cell.length_a   1.000
_cell.length_b   1.000
_cell.length_c   1.000
_cell.angle_alpha   90.00
_cell.angle_beta   90.00
_cell.angle_gamma   90.00
#
_symmetry.space_group_name_H-M   'P 1'
#
loop_
_entity.id
_entity.type
_entity.pdbx_description
1 polymer ?
#
loop_
_entity_poly.entity_id
_entity_poly.type
_entity_poly.pdbx_seq_one_letter_code
_entity_poly.pdbx_strand_id
1 'polypeptide(L)'
;MSSSSFVVDLEDHLFALFDQHRAHEKLAAYPAYEGMDREVLTAALEEARRVAQDVLAPANRVGDHEGVRFDGQGNVSTPAVFKEAWQVMAEGGWIAVDGPVDVGGMGLPHAIHTITQELFSGAATA
;
A
#
# COMPACT_ATOMS: atom_id res chain seq x y z
N MET A 1 22.21 -1.78 -4.31
CA MET A 1 20.93 -1.96 -3.58
C MET A 1 20.72 -0.70 -2.78
N SER A 2 19.74 0.12 -3.18
CA SER A 2 19.44 1.39 -2.51
C SER A 2 18.86 1.07 -1.13
N SER A 3 19.59 1.34 -0.05
CA SER A 3 19.03 1.22 1.29
C SER A 3 18.13 2.44 1.52
N SER A 4 16.85 2.30 1.18
CA SER A 4 15.85 3.23 1.69
C SER A 4 15.94 3.23 3.22
N SER A 5 16.02 4.42 3.84
CA SER A 5 16.02 4.55 5.30
C SER A 5 14.62 4.41 5.90
N PHE A 6 13.60 4.17 5.07
CA PHE A 6 12.22 3.99 5.51
C PHE A 6 12.04 2.62 6.17
N VAL A 7 11.76 2.64 7.47
CA VAL A 7 11.56 1.45 8.29
C VAL A 7 10.08 1.35 8.65
N VAL A 8 9.54 0.16 8.49
CA VAL A 8 8.17 -0.19 8.88
C VAL A 8 8.24 -1.22 9.99
N ASP A 9 7.61 -0.92 11.13
CA ASP A 9 7.36 -1.91 12.17
C ASP A 9 6.07 -2.67 11.87
N LEU A 10 6.18 -3.69 11.02
CA LEU A 10 5.01 -4.49 10.66
C LEU A 10 4.56 -5.38 11.83
N GLU A 11 5.45 -5.71 12.77
CA GLU A 11 5.11 -6.56 13.90
C GLU A 11 4.06 -5.89 14.81
N ASP A 12 4.15 -4.58 15.04
CA ASP A 12 3.16 -3.82 15.80
C ASP A 12 1.77 -3.86 15.15
N HIS A 13 1.71 -3.72 13.82
CA HIS A 13 0.46 -3.82 13.07
C HIS A 13 -0.16 -5.22 13.17
N LEU A 14 0.65 -6.27 13.00
CA LEU A 14 0.19 -7.66 13.09
C LEU A 14 -0.28 -7.99 14.51
N PHE A 15 0.41 -7.49 15.53
CA PHE A 15 0.01 -7.62 16.93
C PHE A 15 -1.35 -6.94 17.17
N ALA A 16 -1.49 -5.68 16.78
CA ALA A 16 -2.75 -4.95 16.93
C ALA A 16 -3.89 -5.68 16.22
N LEU A 17 -3.67 -6.13 14.98
CA LEU A 17 -4.69 -6.76 14.15
C LEU A 17 -5.10 -8.14 14.67
N PHE A 18 -4.15 -9.02 14.96
CA PHE A 18 -4.43 -10.43 15.24
C PHE A 18 -4.46 -10.77 16.72
N ASP A 19 -3.61 -10.18 17.53
CA ASP A 19 -3.47 -10.54 18.94
C ASP A 19 -4.37 -9.66 19.83
N GLN A 20 -4.39 -8.34 19.59
CA GLN A 20 -5.26 -7.41 20.32
C GLN A 20 -6.71 -7.44 19.81
N HIS A 21 -6.92 -7.30 18.50
CA HIS A 21 -8.27 -7.17 17.94
C HIS A 21 -8.89 -8.49 17.47
N ARG A 22 -8.08 -9.55 17.32
CA ARG A 22 -8.52 -10.85 16.79
C ARG A 22 -9.30 -10.70 15.50
N ALA A 23 -8.81 -9.86 14.58
CA ALA A 23 -9.54 -9.47 13.38
C ALA A 23 -9.86 -10.68 12.49
N HIS A 24 -8.89 -11.56 12.24
CA HIS A 24 -9.08 -12.80 11.48
C HIS A 24 -10.23 -13.68 12.01
N GLU A 25 -10.36 -13.84 13.33
CA GLU A 25 -11.47 -14.59 13.94
C GLU A 25 -12.83 -13.92 13.66
N LYS A 26 -12.88 -12.58 13.72
CA LYS A 26 -14.11 -11.81 13.47
C LYS A 26 -14.47 -11.78 11.99
N LEU A 27 -13.48 -11.68 11.10
CA LEU A 27 -13.66 -11.67 9.66
C LEU A 27 -14.22 -13.00 9.15
N ALA A 28 -13.81 -14.12 9.76
CA ALA A 28 -14.32 -15.45 9.43
C ALA A 28 -15.85 -15.61 9.63
N ALA A 29 -16.50 -14.71 10.38
CA ALA A 29 -17.96 -14.70 10.52
C ALA A 29 -18.69 -14.15 9.28
N TYR A 30 -17.98 -13.55 8.33
CA TYR A 30 -18.55 -12.94 7.14
C TYR A 30 -18.19 -13.74 5.89
N PRO A 31 -19.16 -14.22 5.10
CA PRO A 31 -18.90 -14.97 3.87
C PRO A 31 -18.01 -14.25 2.86
N ALA A 32 -18.04 -12.91 2.85
CA ALA A 32 -17.21 -12.10 1.96
C ALA A 32 -15.69 -12.23 2.24
N TYR A 33 -15.30 -12.71 3.42
CA TYR A 33 -13.91 -12.86 3.84
C TYR A 33 -13.54 -14.33 4.11
N GLU A 34 -14.29 -15.26 3.52
CA GLU A 34 -13.95 -16.68 3.56
C GLU A 34 -12.54 -16.92 3.00
N GLY A 35 -11.71 -17.66 3.74
CA GLY A 35 -10.31 -17.92 3.37
C GLY A 35 -9.34 -16.79 3.68
N MET A 36 -9.78 -15.65 4.22
CA MET A 36 -8.91 -14.55 4.67
C MET A 36 -8.40 -14.78 6.09
N ASP A 37 -7.59 -15.82 6.26
CA ASP A 37 -6.98 -16.16 7.54
C ASP A 37 -5.76 -15.28 7.88
N ARG A 38 -5.16 -15.52 9.04
CA ARG A 38 -3.99 -14.77 9.53
C ARG A 38 -2.82 -14.82 8.53
N GLU A 39 -2.60 -15.96 7.87
CA GLU A 39 -1.46 -16.14 6.96
C GLU A 39 -1.65 -15.32 5.69
N VAL A 40 -2.83 -15.43 5.06
CA VAL A 40 -3.18 -14.66 3.85
C VAL A 40 -3.10 -13.16 4.10
N LEU A 41 -3.67 -12.71 5.21
CA LEU A 41 -3.68 -11.29 5.56
C LEU A 41 -2.28 -10.76 5.92
N THR A 42 -1.44 -11.58 6.56
CA THR A 42 -0.04 -11.23 6.84
C THR A 42 0.76 -11.09 5.55
N ALA A 43 0.62 -12.05 4.62
CA ALA A 43 1.33 -12.02 3.34
C ALA A 43 0.97 -10.77 2.52
N ALA A 44 -0.30 -10.36 2.51
CA ALA A 44 -0.73 -9.12 1.86
C ALA A 44 -0.03 -7.88 2.45
N LEU A 45 0.09 -7.80 3.78
CA LEU A 45 0.76 -6.69 4.45
C LEU A 45 2.29 -6.72 4.30
N GLU A 46 2.90 -7.91 4.21
CA GLU A 46 4.33 -8.04 3.91
C GLU A 46 4.66 -7.54 2.50
N GLU A 47 3.82 -7.87 1.52
CA GLU A 47 4.01 -7.37 0.16
C GLU A 47 3.74 -5.86 0.07
N ALA A 48 2.73 -5.34 0.78
CA ALA A 48 2.52 -3.90 0.90
C ALA A 48 3.77 -3.22 1.52
N ARG A 49 4.35 -3.77 2.58
CA ARG A 49 5.60 -3.26 3.17
C ARG A 49 6.72 -3.26 2.12
N ARG A 50 6.87 -4.32 1.34
CA ARG A 50 7.89 -4.41 0.28
C ARG A 50 7.71 -3.30 -0.75
N VAL A 51 6.49 -3.08 -1.26
CA VAL A 51 6.20 -1.98 -2.20
C VAL A 51 6.50 -0.62 -1.57
N ALA A 52 6.14 -0.41 -0.30
CA ALA A 52 6.44 0.82 0.41
C ALA A 52 7.96 1.09 0.48
N GLN A 53 8.76 0.08 0.82
CA GLN A 53 10.19 0.22 1.04
C GLN A 53 11.02 0.23 -0.24
N ASP A 54 10.67 -0.61 -1.23
CA ASP A 54 11.49 -0.83 -2.42
C ASP A 54 11.10 0.09 -3.58
N VAL A 55 9.86 0.60 -3.59
CA VAL A 55 9.30 1.39 -4.70
C VAL A 55 8.97 2.81 -4.27
N LEU A 56 8.08 2.97 -3.28
CA LEU A 56 7.56 4.29 -2.92
C LEU A 56 8.61 5.15 -2.20
N ALA A 57 9.27 4.61 -1.17
CA ALA A 57 10.24 5.39 -0.40
C ALA A 57 11.46 5.89 -1.23
N PRO A 58 12.05 5.09 -2.14
CA PRO A 58 13.08 5.58 -3.05
C PRO A 58 12.55 6.65 -4.02
N ALA A 59 11.31 6.51 -4.49
CA ALA A 59 10.67 7.47 -5.39
C ALA A 59 10.45 8.82 -4.72
N ASN A 60 10.07 8.82 -3.44
CA ASN A 60 9.74 10.03 -2.69
C ASN A 60 10.86 11.09 -2.75
N ARG A 61 12.11 10.71 -2.42
CA ARG A 61 13.25 11.65 -2.40
C ARG A 61 13.55 12.21 -3.80
N VAL A 62 13.49 11.37 -4.82
CA VAL A 62 13.73 11.81 -6.21
C VAL A 62 12.62 12.76 -6.66
N GLY A 63 11.37 12.40 -6.36
CA GLY A 63 10.20 13.19 -6.68
C GLY A 63 10.20 14.58 -6.04
N ASP A 64 10.54 14.67 -4.75
CA ASP A 64 10.67 15.93 -4.01
C ASP A 64 11.74 16.85 -4.62
N HIS A 65 12.91 16.31 -4.96
CA HIS A 65 13.98 17.10 -5.55
C HIS A 65 13.67 17.59 -6.97
N GLU A 66 13.00 16.79 -7.80
CA GLU A 66 12.68 17.16 -9.19
C GLU A 66 11.49 18.12 -9.26
N GLY A 67 10.48 17.92 -8.41
CA GLY A 67 9.25 18.70 -8.35
C GLY A 67 8.35 18.56 -9.58
N VAL A 68 7.13 19.10 -9.48
CA VAL A 68 6.21 19.19 -10.61
C VAL A 68 6.50 20.42 -11.47
N ARG A 69 6.21 20.35 -12.76
CA ARG A 69 6.34 21.50 -13.69
C ARG A 69 5.02 21.81 -14.35
N PHE A 70 4.66 23.08 -14.37
CA PHE A 70 3.53 23.62 -15.11
C PHE A 70 4.03 24.29 -16.39
N ASP A 71 3.42 23.97 -17.53
CA ASP A 71 3.87 24.50 -18.84
C ASP A 71 3.36 25.92 -19.14
N GLY A 72 2.37 26.41 -18.38
CA GLY A 72 1.71 27.70 -18.64
C GLY A 72 0.55 27.63 -19.63
N GLN A 73 0.27 26.45 -20.21
CA GLN A 73 -0.83 26.19 -21.16
C GLN A 73 -1.90 25.26 -20.58
N GLY A 74 -1.72 24.78 -19.35
CA GLY A 74 -2.70 23.96 -18.65
C GLY A 74 -2.21 22.56 -18.29
N ASN A 75 -1.01 22.15 -18.73
CA ASN A 75 -0.48 20.83 -18.41
C ASN A 75 0.51 20.87 -17.26
N VAL A 76 0.45 19.82 -16.44
CA VAL A 76 1.41 19.56 -15.36
C VAL A 76 2.14 18.25 -15.65
N SER A 77 3.46 18.27 -15.55
CA SER A 77 4.29 17.06 -15.62
C SER A 77 4.87 16.74 -14.25
N THR A 78 4.79 15.48 -13.85
CA THR A 78 5.40 14.94 -12.63
C THR A 78 6.75 14.28 -12.93
N PRO A 79 7.64 14.15 -11.93
CA PRO A 79 8.85 13.35 -12.00
C PRO A 79 8.59 11.93 -12.55
N ALA A 80 9.49 11.42 -13.39
CA ALA A 80 9.32 10.12 -14.05
C ALA A 80 9.22 8.97 -13.03
N VAL A 81 9.91 9.10 -11.90
CA VAL A 81 9.91 8.10 -10.82
C VAL A 81 8.51 7.83 -10.26
N PHE A 82 7.63 8.85 -10.21
CA PHE A 82 6.24 8.66 -9.77
C PHE A 82 5.40 7.92 -10.80
N LYS A 83 5.70 8.08 -12.10
CA LYS A 83 5.01 7.31 -13.15
C LYS A 83 5.35 5.81 -13.02
N GLU A 84 6.62 5.49 -12.79
CA GLU A 84 7.08 4.12 -12.57
C GLU A 84 6.46 3.52 -11.30
N ALA A 85 6.48 4.26 -10.18
CA ALA A 85 5.84 3.85 -8.93
C ALA A 85 4.33 3.64 -9.11
N TRP A 86 3.65 4.53 -9.84
CA TRP A 86 2.22 4.42 -10.13
C TRP A 86 1.88 3.16 -10.94
N GLN A 87 2.74 2.78 -11.90
CA GLN A 87 2.55 1.54 -12.66
C GLN A 87 2.61 0.32 -11.75
N VAL A 88 3.59 0.25 -10.83
CA VAL A 88 3.67 -0.84 -9.85
C VAL A 88 2.42 -0.87 -8.96
N MET A 89 1.96 0.29 -8.49
CA MET A 89 0.74 0.40 -7.68
C MET A 89 -0.50 -0.10 -8.42
N ALA A 90 -0.66 0.30 -9.68
CA ALA A 90 -1.80 -0.08 -10.51
C ALA A 90 -1.78 -1.58 -10.88
N GLU A 91 -0.64 -2.08 -11.36
CA GLU A 91 -0.47 -3.48 -11.76
C GLU A 91 -0.54 -4.43 -10.57
N GLY A 92 -0.07 -3.98 -9.40
CA GLY A 92 -0.19 -4.71 -8.15
C GLY A 92 -1.56 -4.63 -7.50
N GLY A 93 -2.50 -3.83 -8.03
CA GLY A 93 -3.87 -3.64 -7.51
C GLY A 93 -3.97 -2.80 -6.22
N TRP A 94 -2.88 -2.16 -5.81
CA TRP A 94 -2.74 -1.39 -4.57
C TRP A 94 -3.58 -0.11 -4.50
N ILE A 95 -4.17 0.29 -5.63
CA ILE A 95 -5.09 1.43 -5.74
C ILE A 95 -6.50 1.05 -5.24
N ALA A 96 -6.86 -0.23 -5.24
CA ALA A 96 -8.21 -0.73 -4.94
C ALA A 96 -8.17 -1.94 -3.99
N VAL A 97 -7.40 -1.83 -2.91
CA VAL A 97 -7.15 -2.91 -1.93
C VAL A 97 -8.45 -3.49 -1.35
N ASP A 98 -9.37 -2.66 -0.90
CA ASP A 98 -10.69 -3.08 -0.39
C ASP A 98 -11.81 -2.86 -1.41
N GLY A 99 -11.44 -2.56 -2.66
CA GLY A 99 -12.40 -2.37 -3.74
C GLY A 99 -13.16 -3.67 -4.07
N PRO A 100 -14.42 -3.59 -4.51
CA PRO A 100 -15.20 -4.77 -4.90
C PRO A 100 -14.55 -5.53 -6.06
N VAL A 101 -14.50 -6.87 -5.96
CA VAL A 101 -13.84 -7.74 -6.95
C VAL A 101 -14.53 -7.68 -8.32
N ASP A 102 -15.85 -7.49 -8.35
CA ASP A 102 -16.66 -7.41 -9.58
C ASP A 102 -16.32 -6.19 -10.46
N VAL A 103 -15.69 -5.17 -9.89
CA VAL A 103 -15.18 -3.99 -10.61
C VAL A 103 -13.65 -3.91 -10.60
N GLY A 104 -12.96 -5.01 -10.23
CA GLY A 104 -11.50 -5.14 -10.32
C GLY A 104 -10.70 -4.74 -9.09
N GLY A 105 -11.33 -4.59 -7.92
CA GLY A 105 -10.62 -4.46 -6.64
C GLY A 105 -10.15 -5.81 -6.08
N MET A 106 -9.31 -5.79 -5.03
CA MET A 106 -8.82 -7.03 -4.41
C MET A 106 -9.81 -7.65 -3.42
N GLY A 107 -10.81 -6.89 -2.96
CA GLY A 107 -11.80 -7.34 -1.98
C GLY A 107 -11.25 -7.59 -0.57
N LEU A 108 -10.05 -7.11 -0.25
CA LEU A 108 -9.46 -7.31 1.07
C LEU A 108 -10.23 -6.51 2.14
N PRO A 109 -10.18 -6.92 3.42
CA PRO A 109 -10.87 -6.22 4.48
C PRO A 109 -10.35 -4.79 4.62
N HIS A 110 -11.25 -3.84 4.95
CA HIS A 110 -10.88 -2.42 5.08
C HIS A 110 -9.72 -2.17 6.05
N ALA A 111 -9.60 -2.97 7.12
CA ALA A 111 -8.46 -2.87 8.05
C ALA A 111 -7.10 -3.09 7.36
N ILE A 112 -7.03 -3.99 6.37
CA ILE A 112 -5.83 -4.22 5.57
C ILE A 112 -5.56 -3.01 4.68
N HIS A 113 -6.61 -2.49 4.02
CA HIS A 113 -6.49 -1.25 3.25
C HIS A 113 -5.94 -0.11 4.10
N THR A 114 -6.47 0.10 5.32
CA THR A 114 -6.00 1.16 6.22
C THR A 114 -4.51 1.03 6.54
N ILE A 115 -4.05 -0.17 6.92
CA ILE A 115 -2.64 -0.40 7.22
C ILE A 115 -1.79 -0.18 5.95
N THR A 116 -2.21 -0.72 4.81
CA THR A 116 -1.53 -0.50 3.53
C THR A 116 -1.39 1.00 3.20
N GLN A 117 -2.44 1.80 3.41
CA GLN A 117 -2.38 3.25 3.22
C GLN A 117 -1.42 3.93 4.19
N GLU A 118 -1.36 3.50 5.45
CA GLU A 118 -0.37 3.99 6.41
C GLU A 118 1.06 3.74 5.92
N LEU A 119 1.36 2.51 5.48
CA LEU A 119 2.68 2.14 4.96
C LEU A 119 3.06 3.01 3.75
N PHE A 120 2.14 3.17 2.81
CA PHE A 120 2.38 3.93 1.59
C PHE A 120 2.50 5.41 1.85
N SER A 121 1.63 5.99 2.67
CA SER A 121 1.72 7.39 3.07
C SER A 121 3.02 7.66 3.80
N GLY A 122 3.46 6.79 4.71
CA GLY A 122 4.73 6.91 5.40
C GLY A 122 5.93 6.87 4.45
N ALA A 123 5.87 6.05 3.40
CA ALA A 123 6.92 5.94 2.40
C ALA A 123 6.99 7.15 1.46
N ALA A 124 5.83 7.55 0.92
CA ALA A 124 5.67 8.66 -0.02
C ALA A 124 4.25 9.25 0.09
N THR A 125 4.11 10.39 0.77
CA THR A 125 2.83 11.13 0.84
C THR A 125 2.62 12.06 -0.37
N ALA A 126 3.70 12.44 -1.05
CA ALA A 126 3.70 13.42 -2.13
C ALA A 126 3.08 12.92 -3.44
#